data_AF-A0A7S7UAT0-F1
#
_entry.id   AF-A0A7S7UAT0-F1
#
_cell.length_a   1.000
_cell.length_b   1.000
_cell.length_c   1.000
_cell.angle_alpha   90.00
_cell.angle_beta   90.00
_cell.angle_gamma   90.00
#
_symmetry.space_group_name_H-M   'P 1'
#
loop_
_entity.id
_entity.type
_entity.pdbx_description
1 polymer ?
#
loop_
_entity_poly.entity_id
_entity_poly.type
_entity_poly.pdbx_seq_one_letter_code
_entity_poly.pdbx_strand_id
1 'polypeptide(L)'
;MIEQRNSLVASSIIRMQLDTVLRLYAMFWVADPEKFAEKVFKGTDINKLKTADGELLTDGYLKKRLGAKNDWIRPVYSETSGYIHFSNRHIKAAFKPSEAETARSVDLVIGPEDMGRPLAYYGEMLRAFRHLTMMIPVAAEDWFERLKGSKFNTATLSNSPGIRNSKGKPPK
;
A
#
# COMPACT_ATOMS: atom_id res chain seq x y z
N MET A 1 -15.17 -0.43 16.53
CA MET A 1 -15.00 -1.68 15.74
C MET A 1 -14.23 -2.74 16.49
N ILE A 2 -12.95 -2.53 16.84
CA ILE A 2 -12.20 -3.53 17.61
C ILE A 2 -12.79 -3.73 19.02
N GLU A 3 -13.11 -2.63 19.71
CA GLU A 3 -13.81 -2.69 21.01
C GLU A 3 -15.20 -3.33 20.91
N GLN A 4 -15.87 -3.12 19.78
CA GLN A 4 -17.18 -3.70 19.45
C GLN A 4 -17.08 -5.11 18.85
N ARG A 5 -15.87 -5.71 18.85
CA ARG A 5 -15.61 -7.05 18.30
C ARG A 5 -16.19 -7.26 16.90
N ASN A 6 -16.07 -6.26 16.04
CA ASN A 6 -16.58 -6.32 14.66
C ASN A 6 -15.41 -6.43 13.67
N SER A 7 -15.00 -7.67 13.40
CA SER A 7 -13.89 -8.00 12.52
C SER A 7 -14.21 -7.81 11.06
N LEU A 8 -15.48 -7.90 10.66
CA LEU A 8 -15.88 -7.72 9.28
C LEU A 8 -15.51 -6.31 8.80
N VAL A 9 -15.90 -5.30 9.58
CA VAL A 9 -15.58 -3.92 9.21
C VAL A 9 -14.12 -3.57 9.51
N ALA A 10 -13.53 -4.09 10.61
CA ALA A 10 -12.11 -3.90 10.87
C ALA A 10 -11.21 -4.47 9.75
N SER A 11 -11.54 -5.66 9.22
CA SER A 11 -10.82 -6.27 8.09
C SER A 11 -10.93 -5.42 6.84
N SER A 12 -12.09 -4.84 6.59
CA SER A 12 -12.33 -3.97 5.44
C SER A 12 -11.46 -2.71 5.49
N ILE A 13 -11.39 -2.07 6.66
CA ILE A 13 -10.55 -0.88 6.86
C ILE A 13 -9.07 -1.22 6.73
N ILE A 14 -8.62 -2.34 7.32
CA ILE A 14 -7.23 -2.79 7.18
C ILE A 14 -6.90 -3.08 5.71
N ARG A 15 -7.82 -3.69 4.97
CA ARG A 15 -7.63 -3.95 3.54
C ARG A 15 -7.44 -2.66 2.75
N MET A 16 -8.27 -1.65 3.02
CA MET A 16 -8.17 -0.32 2.39
C MET A 16 -6.84 0.36 2.73
N GLN A 17 -6.43 0.34 4.00
CA GLN A 17 -5.16 0.95 4.42
C GLN A 17 -3.96 0.22 3.79
N LEU A 18 -4.03 -1.10 3.69
CA LEU A 18 -3.01 -1.90 3.01
C LEU A 18 -2.94 -1.57 1.51
N ASP A 19 -4.07 -1.37 0.85
CA ASP A 19 -4.12 -0.92 -0.56
C ASP A 19 -3.45 0.43 -0.77
N THR A 20 -3.68 1.38 0.15
CA THR A 20 -3.04 2.69 0.14
C THR A 20 -1.52 2.54 0.24
N VAL A 21 -1.04 1.76 1.21
CA VAL A 21 0.41 1.54 1.40
C VAL A 21 1.02 0.85 0.17
N LEU A 22 0.39 -0.20 -0.36
CA LEU A 22 0.89 -0.89 -1.56
C LEU A 22 1.04 0.06 -2.76
N ARG A 23 0.05 0.93 -2.98
CA ARG A 23 0.05 1.91 -4.07
C ARG A 23 1.03 3.05 -3.84
N LEU A 24 1.18 3.51 -2.60
CA LEU A 24 2.18 4.52 -2.23
C LEU A 24 3.60 4.00 -2.50
N TYR A 25 3.89 2.77 -2.10
CA TYR A 25 5.22 2.17 -2.28
C TYR A 25 5.54 1.82 -3.74
N ALA A 26 4.54 1.76 -4.64
CA ALA A 26 4.77 1.56 -6.07
C ALA A 26 5.72 2.61 -6.68
N MET A 27 5.69 3.84 -6.15
CA MET A 27 6.57 4.93 -6.60
C MET A 27 8.07 4.61 -6.46
N PHE A 28 8.45 3.71 -5.55
CA PHE A 28 9.85 3.31 -5.35
C PHE A 28 10.35 2.29 -6.38
N TRP A 29 9.46 1.74 -7.20
CA TRP A 29 9.80 0.67 -8.15
C TRP A 29 9.62 1.10 -9.61
N VAL A 30 9.30 2.36 -9.86
CA VAL A 30 9.18 2.93 -11.20
C VAL A 30 10.42 3.70 -11.59
N ALA A 31 10.68 3.79 -12.90
CA ALA A 31 11.85 4.52 -13.41
C ALA A 31 11.75 6.03 -13.17
N ASP A 32 10.54 6.59 -13.30
CA ASP A 32 10.25 8.02 -13.14
C ASP A 32 9.04 8.20 -12.21
N PRO A 33 9.29 8.51 -10.92
CA PRO A 33 8.24 8.69 -9.92
C PRO A 33 7.35 9.90 -10.17
N GLU A 34 7.88 10.99 -10.74
CA GLU A 34 7.10 12.21 -11.02
C GLU A 34 6.11 11.94 -12.14
N LYS A 35 6.57 11.31 -13.23
CA LYS A 35 5.70 10.89 -14.34
C LYS A 35 4.70 9.82 -13.92
N PHE A 36 5.08 8.92 -13.01
CA PHE A 36 4.14 7.97 -12.42
C PHE A 36 3.05 8.71 -11.64
N ALA A 37 3.41 9.64 -10.76
CA ALA A 37 2.46 10.43 -9.97
C ALA A 37 1.53 11.24 -10.89
N GLU A 38 2.06 11.86 -11.95
CA GLU A 38 1.26 12.57 -12.95
C GLU A 38 0.22 11.66 -13.62
N LYS A 39 0.62 10.44 -14.03
CA LYS A 39 -0.30 9.47 -14.65
C LYS A 39 -1.40 9.01 -13.69
N VAL A 40 -1.04 8.75 -12.43
CA VAL A 40 -2.00 8.36 -11.39
C VAL A 40 -2.96 9.51 -11.10
N PHE A 41 -2.46 10.75 -11.01
CA PHE A 41 -3.27 11.94 -10.83
C PHE A 41 -4.28 12.16 -11.98
N LYS A 42 -3.90 11.80 -13.20
CA LYS A 42 -4.78 11.79 -14.39
C LYS A 42 -5.77 10.61 -14.42
N GLY A 43 -5.81 9.77 -13.38
CA GLY A 43 -6.75 8.65 -13.27
C GLY A 43 -6.28 7.35 -13.95
N THR A 44 -4.99 7.22 -14.28
CA THR A 44 -4.47 5.96 -14.83
C THR A 44 -4.42 4.89 -13.74
N ASP A 45 -5.01 3.72 -13.99
CA ASP A 45 -4.92 2.60 -13.07
C ASP A 45 -3.46 2.16 -12.86
N ILE A 46 -3.03 2.06 -11.60
CA ILE A 46 -1.66 1.67 -11.25
C ILE A 46 -1.30 0.29 -11.82
N ASN A 47 -2.26 -0.65 -11.90
CA ASN A 47 -2.03 -2.00 -12.43
C ASN A 47 -1.64 -2.03 -13.92
N LYS A 48 -1.87 -0.95 -14.67
CA LYS A 48 -1.46 -0.79 -16.08
C LYS A 48 -0.08 -0.14 -16.22
N LEU A 49 0.46 0.39 -15.14
CA LEU A 49 1.78 1.02 -15.11
C LEU A 49 2.86 -0.03 -14.89
N LYS A 50 4.06 0.27 -15.40
CA LYS A 50 5.21 -0.62 -15.34
C LYS A 50 6.25 -0.13 -14.35
N THR A 51 6.90 -1.09 -13.73
CA THR A 51 8.12 -0.91 -12.94
C THR A 51 9.29 -0.49 -13.83
N ALA A 52 10.39 -0.08 -13.22
CA ALA A 52 11.65 0.18 -13.92
C ALA A 52 12.14 -1.07 -14.70
N ASP A 53 11.87 -2.26 -14.17
CA ASP A 53 12.25 -3.55 -14.76
C ASP A 53 11.26 -4.04 -15.84
N GLY A 54 10.21 -3.27 -16.14
CA GLY A 54 9.22 -3.58 -17.19
C GLY A 54 8.02 -4.45 -16.74
N GLU A 55 8.03 -4.97 -15.52
CA GLU A 55 6.92 -5.72 -14.91
C GLU A 55 5.71 -4.81 -14.60
N LEU A 56 4.48 -5.33 -14.71
CA LEU A 56 3.26 -4.58 -14.36
C LEU A 56 3.08 -4.45 -12.84
N LEU A 57 2.66 -3.28 -12.39
CA LEU A 57 2.37 -2.95 -10.97
C LEU A 57 1.01 -3.51 -10.51
N THR A 58 0.75 -4.78 -10.77
CA THR A 58 -0.44 -5.49 -10.31
C THR A 58 -0.45 -5.62 -8.78
N ASP A 59 -1.63 -5.78 -8.17
CA ASP A 59 -1.74 -6.03 -6.72
C ASP A 59 -0.89 -7.23 -6.27
N GLY A 60 -0.79 -8.26 -7.12
CA GLY A 60 0.07 -9.42 -6.89
C GLY A 60 1.55 -9.04 -6.83
N TYR A 61 2.02 -8.21 -7.75
CA TYR A 61 3.38 -7.69 -7.76
C TYR A 61 3.67 -6.84 -6.52
N LEU A 62 2.81 -5.85 -6.24
CA LEU A 62 2.98 -4.92 -5.12
C LEU A 62 3.05 -5.69 -3.79
N LYS A 63 2.13 -6.63 -3.57
CA LYS A 63 2.10 -7.50 -2.39
C LYS A 63 3.35 -8.36 -2.29
N LYS A 64 3.81 -8.94 -3.41
CA LYS A 64 5.01 -9.79 -3.44
C LYS A 64 6.24 -8.98 -3.04
N ARG A 65 6.42 -7.78 -3.60
CA ARG A 65 7.56 -6.89 -3.35
C ARG A 65 7.55 -6.34 -1.92
N LEU A 66 6.43 -5.75 -1.48
CA LEU A 66 6.35 -5.18 -0.13
C LEU A 66 6.46 -6.25 0.95
N GLY A 67 5.85 -7.41 0.72
CA GLY A 67 5.90 -8.55 1.61
C GLY A 67 7.25 -9.26 1.67
N ALA A 68 8.21 -8.96 0.79
CA ALA A 68 9.55 -9.55 0.86
C ALA A 68 10.37 -9.07 2.06
N LYS A 69 10.01 -7.92 2.64
CA LYS A 69 10.62 -7.38 3.87
C LYS A 69 9.64 -7.41 5.06
N ASN A 70 8.41 -7.85 4.84
CA ASN A 70 7.31 -7.79 5.80
C ASN A 70 6.45 -9.05 5.65
N ASP A 71 6.88 -10.16 6.24
CA ASP A 71 6.26 -11.47 6.02
C ASP A 71 4.76 -11.51 6.38
N TRP A 72 4.33 -10.64 7.30
CA TRP A 72 2.94 -10.51 7.73
C TRP A 72 2.00 -9.87 6.68
N ILE A 73 2.54 -9.14 5.68
CA ILE A 73 1.70 -8.45 4.68
C ILE A 73 0.92 -9.45 3.82
N ARG A 74 1.55 -10.55 3.42
CA ARG A 74 0.91 -11.57 2.58
C ARG A 74 -0.28 -12.25 3.27
N PRO A 75 -0.15 -12.77 4.51
CA PRO A 75 -1.28 -13.36 5.21
C PRO A 75 -2.36 -12.32 5.54
N VAL A 76 -2.01 -11.11 5.98
CA VAL A 76 -3.02 -10.05 6.25
C VAL A 76 -3.77 -9.65 4.99
N TYR A 77 -3.09 -9.51 3.85
CA TYR A 77 -3.74 -9.27 2.56
C TYR A 77 -4.74 -10.39 2.23
N SER A 78 -4.31 -11.65 2.36
CA SER A 78 -5.14 -12.80 2.01
C SER A 78 -6.36 -12.92 2.93
N GLU A 79 -6.16 -12.70 4.23
CA GLU A 79 -7.22 -12.78 5.23
C GLU A 79 -8.27 -11.68 5.01
N THR A 80 -7.81 -10.43 4.89
CA THR A 80 -8.70 -9.28 4.74
C THR A 80 -9.38 -9.22 3.36
N SER A 81 -8.72 -9.68 2.28
CA SER A 81 -9.36 -9.75 0.96
C SER A 81 -10.54 -10.73 0.92
N GLY A 82 -10.50 -11.78 1.75
CA GLY A 82 -11.61 -12.72 1.88
C GLY A 82 -12.87 -12.11 2.49
N TYR A 83 -12.76 -10.94 3.14
CA TYR A 83 -13.88 -10.15 3.66
C TYR A 83 -14.32 -9.01 2.73
N ILE A 84 -13.63 -8.79 1.62
CA ILE A 84 -14.03 -7.83 0.58
C ILE A 84 -14.70 -8.54 -0.59
N HIS A 85 -14.14 -9.67 -1.03
CA HIS A 85 -14.76 -10.48 -2.07
C HIS A 85 -15.74 -11.44 -1.42
N PHE A 86 -16.98 -11.49 -1.93
CA PHE A 86 -17.97 -12.46 -1.49
C PHE A 86 -17.36 -13.87 -1.58
N SER A 87 -17.18 -14.49 -0.42
CA SER A 87 -16.40 -15.71 -0.26
C SER A 87 -17.05 -16.60 0.80
N ASN A 88 -16.57 -17.84 0.90
CA ASN A 88 -17.00 -18.75 1.97
C ASN A 88 -16.76 -18.18 3.38
N ARG A 89 -15.93 -17.15 3.56
CA ARG A 89 -15.72 -16.48 4.84
C ARG A 89 -16.91 -15.64 5.28
N HIS A 90 -17.61 -15.02 4.32
CA HIS A 90 -18.85 -14.28 4.61
C HIS A 90 -19.92 -15.24 5.12
N ILE A 91 -20.05 -16.38 4.45
CA ILE A 91 -20.96 -17.46 4.84
C ILE A 91 -20.58 -17.98 6.24
N LYS A 92 -19.33 -18.41 6.44
CA LYS A 92 -18.87 -18.95 7.73
C LYS A 92 -18.93 -17.95 8.90
N ALA A 93 -18.85 -16.65 8.63
CA ALA A 93 -19.01 -15.64 9.68
C ALA A 93 -20.45 -15.55 10.21
N ALA A 94 -21.44 -15.94 9.39
CA ALA A 94 -22.85 -15.92 9.75
C ALA A 94 -23.38 -17.27 10.26
N PHE A 95 -22.70 -18.39 9.95
CA PHE A 95 -23.20 -19.74 10.24
C PHE A 95 -22.33 -20.48 11.28
N LYS A 96 -22.94 -21.04 12.34
CA LYS A 96 -22.29 -21.92 13.32
C LYS A 96 -22.93 -23.33 13.27
N PRO A 97 -22.17 -24.43 13.35
CA PRO A 97 -22.74 -25.75 13.64
C PRO A 97 -23.50 -25.69 14.98
N SER A 98 -24.77 -26.09 14.96
CA SER A 98 -25.58 -26.15 16.18
C SER A 98 -25.03 -27.24 17.11
N GLU A 99 -25.12 -27.02 18.41
CA GLU A 99 -24.70 -27.99 19.44
C GLU A 99 -25.78 -29.07 19.70
N ALA A 100 -26.89 -29.04 18.96
CA ALA A 100 -27.95 -30.02 19.08
C ALA A 100 -27.49 -31.43 18.62
N GLU A 101 -27.66 -32.42 19.50
CA GLU A 101 -27.24 -33.82 19.28
C GLU A 101 -27.96 -34.53 18.11
N THR A 102 -29.06 -33.96 17.59
CA THR A 102 -29.83 -34.54 16.50
C THR A 102 -29.88 -33.63 15.28
N ALA A 103 -29.32 -34.16 14.18
CA ALA A 103 -29.45 -33.69 12.80
C ALA A 103 -28.92 -32.29 12.45
N ARG A 104 -27.66 -32.22 11.99
CA ARG A 104 -27.10 -31.30 10.96
C ARG A 104 -27.73 -29.89 10.90
N SER A 105 -27.91 -29.26 12.06
CA SER A 105 -28.49 -27.94 12.21
C SER A 105 -27.37 -26.89 12.26
N VAL A 106 -27.67 -25.70 11.73
CA VAL A 106 -26.74 -24.58 11.67
C VAL A 106 -27.45 -23.36 12.22
N ASP A 107 -26.84 -22.70 13.20
CA ASP A 107 -27.34 -21.45 13.75
C ASP A 107 -26.88 -20.30 12.85
N LEU A 108 -27.83 -19.46 12.41
CA LEU A 108 -27.56 -18.21 11.69
C LEU A 108 -27.47 -17.07 12.71
N VAL A 109 -26.33 -16.40 12.76
CA VAL A 109 -26.11 -15.24 13.63
C VAL A 109 -26.09 -13.98 12.78
N ILE A 110 -27.02 -13.07 13.08
CA ILE A 110 -27.05 -11.71 12.54
C ILE A 110 -26.92 -10.77 13.74
N GLY A 111 -25.76 -10.15 13.89
CA GLY A 111 -25.47 -9.30 15.03
C GLY A 111 -24.27 -8.38 14.81
N PRO A 112 -24.05 -7.39 15.70
CA PRO A 112 -22.99 -6.39 15.54
C PRO A 112 -21.58 -6.90 15.89
N GLU A 113 -21.48 -8.03 16.60
CA GLU A 113 -20.23 -8.62 17.09
C GLU A 113 -19.91 -9.94 16.40
N ASP A 114 -18.62 -10.26 16.25
CA ASP A 114 -18.18 -11.58 15.84
C ASP A 114 -18.34 -12.58 16.98
N MET A 115 -18.76 -13.80 16.63
CA MET A 115 -18.87 -14.89 17.57
C MET A 115 -17.57 -15.71 17.61
N GLY A 116 -17.04 -15.93 18.82
CA GLY A 116 -15.98 -16.93 19.06
C GLY A 116 -14.56 -16.57 18.61
N ARG A 117 -14.28 -15.31 18.27
CA ARG A 117 -12.91 -14.88 17.94
C ARG A 117 -12.09 -14.59 19.19
N PRO A 118 -10.85 -15.11 19.29
CA PRO A 118 -9.99 -14.84 20.43
C PRO A 118 -9.52 -13.37 20.42
N LEU A 119 -9.26 -12.80 21.60
CA LEU A 119 -8.79 -11.41 21.73
C LEU A 119 -7.50 -11.14 20.93
N ALA A 120 -6.62 -12.14 20.84
CA ALA A 120 -5.38 -12.06 20.07
C ALA A 120 -5.61 -11.70 18.60
N TYR A 121 -6.70 -12.16 17.99
CA TYR A 121 -7.07 -11.86 16.60
C TYR A 121 -7.27 -10.35 16.39
N TYR A 122 -7.98 -9.69 17.31
CA TYR A 122 -8.17 -8.24 17.27
C TYR A 122 -6.87 -7.48 17.57
N GLY A 123 -6.01 -8.04 18.43
CA GLY A 123 -4.67 -7.51 18.69
C GLY A 123 -3.79 -7.51 17.43
N GLU A 124 -3.85 -8.56 16.61
CA GLU A 124 -3.17 -8.62 15.31
C GLU A 124 -3.70 -7.56 14.34
N MET A 125 -5.01 -7.38 14.27
CA MET A 125 -5.64 -6.33 13.45
C MET A 125 -5.15 -4.93 13.82
N LEU A 126 -5.10 -4.62 15.12
CA LEU A 126 -4.59 -3.34 15.62
C LEU A 126 -3.10 -3.14 15.27
N ARG A 127 -2.27 -4.18 15.47
CA ARG A 127 -0.84 -4.12 15.12
C ARG A 127 -0.62 -3.91 13.63
N ALA A 128 -1.38 -4.63 12.78
CA ALA A 128 -1.32 -4.47 11.34
C ALA A 128 -1.72 -3.05 10.93
N PHE A 129 -2.85 -2.54 11.42
CA PHE A 129 -3.30 -1.18 11.12
C PHE A 129 -2.29 -0.13 11.56
N ARG A 130 -1.76 -0.24 12.78
CA ARG A 130 -0.73 0.66 13.30
C ARG A 130 0.51 0.63 12.41
N HIS A 131 0.99 -0.55 12.04
CA HIS A 131 2.18 -0.67 11.21
C HIS A 131 1.96 -0.05 9.82
N LEU A 132 0.84 -0.35 9.16
CA LEU A 132 0.49 0.27 7.87
C LEU A 132 0.47 1.81 7.96
N THR A 133 -0.11 2.34 9.04
CA THR A 133 -0.15 3.80 9.26
C THR A 133 1.25 4.38 9.48
N MET A 134 2.17 3.67 10.15
CA MET A 134 3.55 4.11 10.32
C MET A 134 4.37 4.03 9.02
N MET A 135 4.02 3.15 8.07
CA MET A 135 4.71 3.07 6.78
C MET A 135 4.48 4.30 5.89
N ILE A 136 3.35 4.99 6.04
CA ILE A 136 3.01 6.18 5.25
C ILE A 136 3.98 7.35 5.50
N PRO A 137 4.19 7.84 6.74
CA PRO A 137 5.12 8.93 6.99
C PRO A 137 6.56 8.54 6.61
N VAL A 138 6.99 7.31 6.85
CA VAL A 138 8.32 6.83 6.43
C VAL A 138 8.51 6.95 4.92
N ALA A 139 7.52 6.50 4.13
CA ALA A 139 7.57 6.66 2.68
C ALA A 139 7.54 8.13 2.26
N ALA A 140 6.70 8.96 2.90
CA ALA A 140 6.58 10.38 2.59
C ALA A 140 7.87 11.16 2.88
N GLU A 141 8.51 10.90 4.03
CA GLU A 141 9.78 11.50 4.42
C GLU A 141 10.88 11.19 3.41
N ASP A 142 11.04 9.92 3.02
CA ASP A 142 12.01 9.50 2.00
C ASP A 142 11.74 10.21 0.65
N TRP A 143 10.47 10.35 0.25
CA TRP A 143 10.11 11.11 -0.95
C TRP A 143 10.46 12.60 -0.85
N PHE A 144 10.15 13.24 0.27
CA PHE A 144 10.48 14.65 0.46
C PHE A 144 11.99 14.89 0.46
N GLU A 145 12.78 13.97 1.00
CA GLU A 145 14.24 14.03 0.94
C GLU A 145 14.76 13.89 -0.50
N ARG A 146 14.25 12.93 -1.28
CA ARG A 146 14.60 12.77 -2.70
C ARG A 146 14.29 14.01 -3.52
N LEU A 147 13.13 14.63 -3.29
CA LEU A 147 12.72 15.86 -3.98
C LEU A 147 13.63 17.04 -3.64
N LYS A 148 14.06 17.17 -2.38
CA LYS A 148 15.06 18.18 -1.99
C LYS A 148 16.40 17.93 -2.68
N GLY A 149 16.89 16.69 -2.68
CA GLY A 149 18.15 16.32 -3.34
C GLY A 149 18.13 16.53 -4.86
N SER A 150 17.00 16.25 -5.52
CA SER A 150 16.81 16.50 -6.95
C SER A 150 16.95 17.98 -7.31
N LYS A 151 16.40 18.88 -6.48
CA LYS A 151 16.47 20.34 -6.70
C LYS A 151 17.85 20.95 -6.45
N PHE A 152 18.74 20.28 -5.72
CA PHE A 152 20.13 20.72 -5.53
C PHE A 152 21.08 20.26 -6.65
N ASN A 153 20.71 19.22 -7.41
CA ASN A 153 21.52 18.72 -8.52
C ASN A 153 21.29 19.45 -9.85
N THR A 154 20.28 20.32 -9.94
CA THR A 154 20.00 21.15 -11.13
C THR A 154 20.53 22.59 -10.99
N ALA A 155 21.16 22.94 -9.87
CA ALA A 155 21.71 24.29 -9.60
C ALA A 155 23.24 24.43 -9.81
N THR A 156 23.93 23.42 -10.34
CA THR A 156 25.37 23.49 -10.69
C THR A 156 25.67 23.68 -12.18
N LEU A 157 24.65 23.96 -13.00
CA LEU A 157 24.84 24.35 -14.40
C LEU A 157 24.07 25.61 -14.79
N SER A 158 24.08 26.66 -13.94
CA SER A 158 23.88 28.03 -14.43
C SER A 158 24.40 29.09 -13.44
N ASN A 159 25.64 29.52 -13.65
CA ASN A 159 26.05 30.90 -13.34
C ASN A 159 27.28 31.29 -14.19
N SER A 160 27.02 31.54 -15.48
CA SER A 160 27.18 32.82 -16.22
C SER A 160 28.48 33.69 -16.03
N PRO A 161 28.61 34.90 -16.63
CA PRO A 161 29.45 35.16 -17.80
C PRO A 161 30.49 36.31 -17.63
N GLY A 162 31.49 36.38 -18.55
CA GLY A 162 32.35 37.57 -18.80
C GLY A 162 33.61 37.67 -17.89
N ILE A 163 34.77 38.24 -18.27
CA ILE A 163 35.15 39.27 -19.25
C ILE A 163 36.67 39.17 -19.58
N ARG A 164 36.99 39.30 -20.87
CA ARG A 164 38.18 39.86 -21.60
C ARG A 164 39.63 39.66 -21.07
N ASN A 165 40.52 39.32 -22.01
CA ASN A 165 41.55 40.30 -22.39
C ASN A 165 42.06 40.18 -23.84
N SER A 166 42.38 41.34 -24.41
CA SER A 166 42.86 41.65 -25.76
C SER A 166 44.27 41.12 -26.06
N LYS A 167 44.60 40.86 -27.34
CA LYS A 167 45.75 41.40 -28.09
C LYS A 167 45.52 41.21 -29.60
N GLY A 168 45.81 42.23 -30.41
CA GLY A 168 45.48 42.28 -31.83
C GLY A 168 46.63 42.02 -32.81
N LYS A 169 46.20 41.89 -34.08
CA LYS A 169 46.85 42.13 -35.39
C LYS A 169 47.94 41.16 -35.89
N PRO A 170 48.25 41.11 -37.21
CA PRO A 170 47.49 41.47 -38.45
C PRO A 170 47.46 40.32 -39.49
N PRO A 171 46.81 40.51 -40.67
CA PRO A 171 46.60 39.46 -41.66
C PRO A 171 47.71 39.36 -42.72
N LYS A 172 47.82 38.18 -43.33
CA LYS A 172 48.25 37.96 -44.72
C LYS A 172 47.33 36.94 -45.35
#